data_AF-A0A3S2WKV4-F1
#
_entry.id   AF-A0A3S2WKV4-F1
#
_cell.length_a   1.000
_cell.length_b   1.000
_cell.length_c   1.000
_cell.angle_alpha   90.00
_cell.angle_beta   90.00
_cell.angle_gamma   90.00
#
_symmetry.space_group_name_H-M   'P 1'
#
loop_
_entity.id
_entity.type
_entity.pdbx_description
1 polymer ?
#
loop_
_entity_poly.entity_id
_entity_poly.type
_entity_poly.pdbx_seq_one_letter_code
_entity_poly.pdbx_strand_id
1 'polypeptide(L)'
;MKPVTYIFLSAAIAISSAYASTASSEVLTISGTEYETDLHKALYQVKERQYSDAFPTLLKYAKYGDKYAQNIVGSYFIEGLGTEENVFEGLVWLGVALEQRESKWKNNYEALTANLTAEQKKAVEQKTEEYKAKYGSQAQFVSCRMQQEKTGSNLRVHRCHKIKDTSDQVKVRVYSEE
;
A
#
# COMPACT_ATOMS: atom_id res chain seq x y z
N MET A 1 53.98 -53.72 13.53
CA MET A 1 52.54 -53.39 13.46
C MET A 1 52.30 -52.18 14.37
N LYS A 2 51.93 -51.03 13.81
CA LYS A 2 51.57 -49.79 14.55
C LYS A 2 50.19 -49.35 14.04
N PRO A 3 49.24 -48.94 14.91
CA PRO A 3 47.91 -48.59 14.47
C PRO A 3 47.89 -47.23 13.78
N VAL A 4 47.18 -47.16 12.66
CA VAL A 4 46.90 -45.93 11.91
C VAL A 4 45.74 -45.21 12.60
N THR A 5 46.01 -44.03 13.14
CA THR A 5 45.00 -43.17 13.76
C THR A 5 44.37 -42.30 12.68
N TYR A 6 43.09 -42.53 12.38
CA TYR A 6 42.32 -41.70 11.45
C TYR A 6 41.85 -40.43 12.15
N ILE A 7 42.39 -39.29 11.73
CA ILE A 7 41.92 -37.95 12.13
C ILE A 7 40.71 -37.62 11.27
N PHE A 8 39.52 -37.59 11.88
CA PHE A 8 38.33 -37.05 11.23
C PHE A 8 38.40 -35.51 11.25
N LEU A 9 38.64 -34.91 10.07
CA LEU A 9 38.43 -33.49 9.83
C LEU A 9 36.92 -33.22 9.73
N SER A 10 36.30 -32.76 10.81
CA SER A 10 34.96 -32.19 10.76
C SER A 10 35.04 -30.75 10.23
N ALA A 11 34.81 -30.58 8.93
CA ALA A 11 34.57 -29.25 8.36
C ALA A 11 33.20 -28.75 8.87
N ALA A 12 33.21 -27.76 9.75
CA ALA A 12 32.00 -27.07 10.18
C ALA A 12 31.43 -26.29 8.99
N ILE A 13 30.26 -26.72 8.50
CA ILE A 13 29.47 -25.95 7.53
C ILE A 13 28.89 -24.76 8.31
N ALA A 14 29.51 -23.60 8.17
CA ALA A 14 28.92 -22.35 8.61
C ALA A 14 27.72 -22.05 7.69
N ILE A 15 26.52 -22.39 8.16
CA ILE A 15 25.28 -21.96 7.51
C ILE A 15 25.15 -20.47 7.82
N SER A 16 25.56 -19.63 6.87
CA SER A 16 25.23 -18.20 6.87
C SER A 16 23.72 -18.09 6.68
N SER A 17 22.96 -18.10 7.77
CA SER A 17 21.55 -17.74 7.72
C SER A 17 21.47 -16.30 7.25
N ALA A 18 21.03 -16.09 6.00
CA ALA A 18 20.59 -14.79 5.55
C ALA A 18 19.46 -14.37 6.49
N TYR A 19 19.74 -13.42 7.38
CA TYR A 19 18.71 -12.76 8.17
C TYR A 19 17.87 -11.98 7.16
N ALA A 20 16.77 -12.58 6.70
CA ALA A 20 15.70 -11.79 6.11
C ALA A 20 15.25 -10.83 7.21
N SER A 21 15.56 -9.54 7.07
CA SER A 21 15.06 -8.52 7.98
C SER A 21 13.55 -8.49 7.83
N THR A 22 12.84 -9.18 8.71
CA THR A 22 11.39 -9.03 8.79
C THR A 22 11.15 -7.62 9.33
N ALA A 23 10.75 -6.69 8.45
CA ALA A 23 10.34 -5.36 8.86
C ALA A 23 9.39 -5.46 10.06
N SER A 24 9.75 -4.81 11.17
CA SER A 24 8.91 -4.81 12.36
C SER A 24 7.64 -4.01 12.07
N SER A 25 6.49 -4.52 12.51
CA SER A 25 5.21 -3.85 12.34
C SER A 25 4.41 -3.88 13.63
N GLU A 26 3.67 -2.80 13.89
CA GLU A 26 2.76 -2.69 15.03
C GLU A 26 1.33 -2.39 14.54
N VAL A 27 0.33 -2.85 15.29
CA VAL A 27 -1.07 -2.52 15.02
C VAL A 27 -1.52 -1.47 16.02
N LEU A 28 -1.89 -0.30 15.51
CA LEU A 28 -2.43 0.80 16.29
C LEU A 28 -3.96 0.81 16.17
N THR A 29 -4.60 1.24 17.25
CA THR A 29 -6.04 1.52 17.28
C THR A 29 -6.22 3.03 17.36
N ILE A 30 -6.97 3.58 16.41
CA ILE A 30 -7.21 5.01 16.26
C ILE A 30 -8.72 5.25 16.35
N SER A 31 -9.15 6.39 16.89
CA SER A 31 -10.55 6.79 16.79
C SER A 31 -10.95 6.91 15.31
N GLY A 32 -12.12 6.38 14.95
CA GLY A 32 -12.68 6.48 13.61
C GLY A 32 -12.92 7.93 13.21
N THR A 33 -13.37 8.76 14.15
CA THR A 33 -13.53 10.21 13.92
C THR A 33 -12.20 10.91 13.68
N GLU A 34 -11.15 10.59 14.44
CA GLU A 34 -9.79 11.11 14.22
C GLU A 34 -9.27 10.70 12.84
N TYR A 35 -9.40 9.42 12.50
CA TYR A 35 -9.01 8.88 11.20
C TYR A 35 -9.68 9.64 10.05
N GLU A 36 -11.00 9.83 10.11
CA GLU A 36 -11.79 10.50 9.08
C GLU A 36 -11.50 12.00 9.00
N THR A 37 -11.33 12.67 10.15
CA THR A 37 -11.07 14.12 10.19
C THR A 37 -9.75 14.46 9.53
N ASP A 38 -8.69 13.73 9.87
CA ASP A 38 -7.36 13.91 9.31
C ASP A 38 -7.34 13.63 7.80
N LEU A 39 -7.97 12.53 7.36
CA LEU A 39 -8.08 12.20 5.94
C LEU A 39 -8.90 13.26 5.19
N HIS A 40 -10.03 13.70 5.75
CA HIS A 40 -10.87 14.73 5.14
C HIS A 40 -10.10 16.04 4.98
N LYS A 41 -9.34 16.46 6.00
CA LYS A 41 -8.49 17.65 5.92
C LYS A 41 -7.49 17.54 4.77
N ALA A 42 -6.82 16.40 4.63
CA ALA A 42 -5.88 16.19 3.53
C ALA A 42 -6.58 16.25 2.16
N LEU A 43 -7.74 15.60 2.01
CA LEU A 43 -8.54 15.65 0.78
C LEU A 43 -9.05 17.07 0.47
N TYR A 44 -9.33 17.87 1.49
CA TYR A 44 -9.65 19.28 1.33
C TYR A 44 -8.45 20.08 0.81
N GLN A 45 -7.25 19.85 1.36
CA GLN A 45 -6.02 20.49 0.87
C GLN A 45 -5.72 20.14 -0.60
N VAL A 46 -5.99 18.90 -1.04
CA VAL A 46 -5.93 18.51 -2.47
C VAL A 46 -6.80 19.43 -3.33
N LYS A 47 -8.04 19.68 -2.89
CA LYS A 47 -9.00 20.52 -3.61
C LYS A 47 -8.54 21.97 -3.68
N GLU A 48 -7.93 22.48 -2.61
CA GLU A 48 -7.34 23.82 -2.54
C GLU A 48 -5.95 23.91 -3.18
N ARG A 49 -5.48 22.84 -3.82
CA ARG A 49 -4.17 22.74 -4.49
C ARG A 49 -2.95 22.94 -3.57
N GLN A 50 -3.12 22.64 -2.28
CA GLN A 50 -2.06 22.69 -1.26
C GLN A 50 -1.32 21.35 -1.22
N TYR A 51 -0.64 21.00 -2.31
CA TYR A 51 -0.12 19.65 -2.53
C TYR A 51 0.96 19.25 -1.52
N SER A 52 1.91 20.14 -1.23
CA SER A 52 2.99 19.86 -0.27
C SER A 52 2.49 19.65 1.15
N ASP A 53 1.40 20.32 1.53
CA ASP A 53 0.79 20.15 2.86
C ASP A 53 -0.06 18.87 2.92
N ALA A 54 -0.73 18.52 1.81
CA ALA A 54 -1.57 17.34 1.72
C ALA A 54 -0.75 16.04 1.64
N PHE A 55 0.36 16.04 0.89
CA PHE A 55 1.08 14.82 0.51
C PHE A 55 1.53 13.95 1.69
N PRO A 56 2.14 14.47 2.77
CA PRO A 56 2.56 13.65 3.90
C PRO A 56 1.39 12.91 4.55
N THR A 57 0.26 13.60 4.70
CA THR A 57 -0.97 13.01 5.27
C THR A 57 -1.55 11.98 4.30
N LEU A 58 -1.67 12.31 3.01
CA LEU A 58 -2.15 11.34 2.01
C LEU A 58 -1.28 10.09 1.96
N LEU A 59 0.04 10.22 2.03
CA LEU A 59 0.95 9.07 2.05
C LEU A 59 0.75 8.21 3.29
N LYS A 60 0.55 8.83 4.47
CA LYS A 60 0.18 8.10 5.70
C LYS A 60 -1.10 7.29 5.50
N TYR A 61 -2.15 7.89 4.94
CA TYR A 61 -3.43 7.19 4.72
C TYR A 61 -3.40 6.17 3.58
N ALA A 62 -2.55 6.39 2.57
CA ALA A 62 -2.27 5.40 1.53
C ALA A 62 -1.61 4.15 2.13
N LYS A 63 -0.63 4.33 3.03
CA LYS A 63 -0.04 3.24 3.83
C LYS A 63 -1.07 2.57 4.75
N TYR A 64 -2.08 3.29 5.22
CA TYR A 64 -3.21 2.74 5.99
C TYR A 64 -4.30 2.07 5.15
N GLY A 65 -4.08 1.93 3.85
CA GLY A 65 -4.96 1.16 2.96
C GLY A 65 -6.12 1.95 2.36
N ASP A 66 -6.18 3.27 2.55
CA ASP A 66 -7.21 4.09 1.93
C ASP A 66 -7.02 4.16 0.42
N LYS A 67 -8.02 3.69 -0.35
CA LYS A 67 -7.89 3.56 -1.81
C LYS A 67 -7.87 4.90 -2.53
N TYR A 68 -8.56 5.91 -1.99
CA TYR A 68 -8.53 7.25 -2.59
C TYR A 68 -7.18 7.90 -2.36
N ALA A 69 -6.64 7.80 -1.14
CA ALA A 69 -5.29 8.27 -0.83
C ALA A 69 -4.24 7.56 -1.69
N GLN A 70 -4.33 6.24 -1.87
CA GLN A 70 -3.43 5.48 -2.76
C GLN A 70 -3.50 5.99 -4.21
N ASN A 71 -4.70 6.23 -4.73
CA ASN A 71 -4.87 6.76 -6.08
C ASN A 71 -4.27 8.18 -6.20
N ILE A 72 -4.50 9.06 -5.21
CA ILE A 72 -3.98 10.43 -5.23
C ILE A 72 -2.46 10.46 -5.10
N VAL A 73 -1.89 9.71 -4.16
CA VAL A 73 -0.44 9.58 -3.97
C VAL A 73 0.23 9.04 -5.22
N GLY A 74 -0.38 8.05 -5.88
CA GLY A 74 0.10 7.54 -7.16
C GLY A 74 0.20 8.61 -8.23
N SER A 75 -0.83 9.43 -8.39
CA SER A 75 -0.80 10.59 -9.29
C SER A 75 0.22 11.65 -8.87
N TYR A 76 0.35 11.92 -7.56
CA TYR A 76 1.28 12.94 -7.05
C TYR A 76 2.73 12.58 -7.31
N PHE A 77 3.09 11.30 -7.17
CA PHE A 77 4.41 10.82 -7.57
C PHE A 77 4.63 10.94 -9.08
N ILE A 78 3.65 10.60 -9.92
CA ILE A 78 3.79 10.73 -11.39
C ILE A 78 3.96 12.19 -11.82
N GLU A 79 3.30 13.12 -11.13
CA GLU A 79 3.26 14.54 -11.51
C GLU A 79 4.23 15.43 -10.69
N GLY A 80 4.91 14.88 -9.68
CA GLY A 80 5.76 15.65 -8.77
C GLY A 80 5.00 16.68 -7.91
N LEU A 81 3.75 16.36 -7.50
CA LEU A 81 2.92 17.28 -6.72
C LEU A 81 3.17 17.11 -5.22
N GLY A 82 3.81 18.11 -4.59
CA GLY A 82 4.13 18.06 -3.17
C GLY A 82 5.17 17.00 -2.78
N THR A 83 5.79 16.37 -3.79
CA THR A 83 6.85 15.36 -3.70
C THR A 83 7.73 15.46 -4.95
N GLU A 84 8.90 14.85 -4.95
CA GLU A 84 9.68 14.66 -6.17
C GLU A 84 8.98 13.68 -7.12
N GLU A 85 9.13 13.92 -8.43
CA GLU A 85 8.57 13.04 -9.46
C GLU A 85 9.21 11.64 -9.38
N ASN A 86 8.36 10.62 -9.33
CA ASN A 86 8.75 9.23 -9.38
C ASN A 86 7.65 8.39 -10.04
N VAL A 87 7.73 8.26 -11.37
CA VAL A 87 6.73 7.52 -12.16
C VAL A 87 6.59 6.07 -11.71
N PHE A 88 7.70 5.39 -11.38
CA PHE A 88 7.66 3.98 -10.96
C PHE A 88 6.88 3.82 -9.65
N GLU A 89 7.21 4.62 -8.63
CA GLU A 89 6.52 4.60 -7.34
C GLU A 89 5.04 4.97 -7.51
N GLY A 90 4.75 5.95 -8.36
CA GLY A 90 3.37 6.36 -8.62
C GLY A 90 2.54 5.26 -9.26
N LEU A 91 3.08 4.54 -10.24
CA LEU A 91 2.42 3.38 -10.84
C LEU A 91 2.16 2.27 -9.81
N VAL A 92 3.11 2.00 -8.92
CA VAL A 92 2.93 1.02 -7.84
C VAL A 92 1.74 1.40 -6.96
N TRP A 93 1.66 2.64 -6.49
CA TRP A 93 0.53 3.11 -5.67
C TRP A 93 -0.81 3.05 -6.41
N LEU A 94 -0.84 3.43 -7.69
CA LEU A 94 -2.05 3.28 -8.52
C LEU A 94 -2.47 1.82 -8.65
N GLY A 95 -1.51 0.90 -8.81
CA GLY A 95 -1.75 -0.55 -8.88
C GLY A 95 -2.38 -1.11 -7.60
N VAL A 96 -1.97 -0.62 -6.43
CA VAL A 96 -2.60 -1.00 -5.14
C VAL A 96 -4.03 -0.46 -5.04
N ALA A 97 -4.26 0.77 -5.50
CA ALA A 97 -5.57 1.42 -5.48
C ALA A 97 -6.64 0.66 -6.30
N LEU A 98 -6.22 -0.16 -7.28
CA LEU A 98 -7.13 -0.97 -8.11
C LEU A 98 -7.95 -2.00 -7.33
N GLU A 99 -7.61 -2.30 -6.06
CA GLU A 99 -8.50 -3.08 -5.18
C GLU A 99 -9.89 -2.43 -5.01
N GLN A 100 -10.01 -1.11 -5.23
CA GLN A 100 -11.30 -0.39 -5.28
C GLN A 100 -12.20 -0.87 -6.43
N ARG A 101 -11.63 -1.44 -7.50
CA ARG A 101 -12.35 -1.89 -8.72
C ARG A 101 -13.15 -0.76 -9.39
N GLU A 102 -12.64 0.46 -9.32
CA GLU A 102 -13.18 1.61 -10.05
C GLU A 102 -12.72 1.55 -11.51
N SER A 103 -13.65 1.41 -12.44
CA SER A 103 -13.36 1.27 -13.88
C SER A 103 -12.55 2.44 -14.41
N LYS A 104 -12.82 3.66 -13.94
CA LYS A 104 -12.05 4.84 -14.35
C LYS A 104 -10.57 4.72 -13.96
N TRP A 105 -10.29 4.20 -12.76
CA TRP A 105 -8.91 4.05 -12.28
C TRP A 105 -8.18 2.93 -13.01
N LYS A 106 -8.86 1.81 -13.28
CA LYS A 106 -8.33 0.72 -14.11
C LYS A 106 -7.95 1.23 -15.50
N ASN A 107 -8.86 1.92 -16.18
CA ASN A 107 -8.60 2.44 -17.52
C ASN A 107 -7.45 3.45 -17.54
N ASN A 108 -7.36 4.32 -16.52
CA ASN A 108 -6.25 5.25 -16.37
C ASN A 108 -4.91 4.53 -16.18
N TYR A 109 -4.87 3.52 -15.31
CA TYR A 109 -3.67 2.70 -15.07
C TYR A 109 -3.23 1.97 -16.34
N GLU A 110 -4.17 1.39 -17.09
CA GLU A 110 -3.89 0.72 -18.37
C GLU A 110 -3.31 1.70 -19.40
N ALA A 111 -3.83 2.93 -19.48
CA ALA A 111 -3.29 3.96 -20.36
C ALA A 111 -1.85 4.36 -19.97
N LEU A 112 -1.60 4.57 -18.67
CA LEU A 112 -0.27 4.94 -18.16
C LEU A 112 0.78 3.84 -18.36
N THR A 113 0.35 2.57 -18.34
CA THR A 113 1.25 1.41 -18.47
C THR A 113 1.33 0.85 -19.88
N ALA A 114 0.56 1.39 -20.84
CA ALA A 114 0.43 0.82 -22.19
C ALA A 114 1.79 0.63 -22.89
N ASN A 115 2.65 1.64 -22.81
CA ASN A 115 3.94 1.71 -23.50
C ASN A 115 5.12 1.11 -22.71
N LEU A 116 4.88 0.59 -21.50
CA LEU A 116 5.93 -0.05 -20.72
C LEU A 116 6.36 -1.38 -21.36
N THR A 117 7.65 -1.68 -21.29
CA THR A 117 8.18 -3.00 -21.70
C THR A 117 7.65 -4.10 -20.78
N ALA A 118 7.79 -5.37 -21.19
CA ALA A 118 7.38 -6.50 -20.37
C ALA A 118 8.14 -6.52 -19.03
N GLU A 119 9.42 -6.16 -19.03
CA GLU A 119 10.28 -6.09 -17.85
C GLU A 119 9.82 -4.99 -16.90
N GLN A 120 9.49 -3.81 -17.43
CA GLN A 120 8.98 -2.70 -16.63
C GLN A 120 7.61 -3.04 -16.01
N LYS A 121 6.69 -3.64 -16.79
CA LYS A 121 5.39 -4.10 -16.29
C LYS A 121 5.56 -5.11 -15.17
N LYS A 122 6.44 -6.09 -15.36
CA LYS A 122 6.76 -7.10 -14.34
C LYS A 122 7.34 -6.49 -13.07
N ALA A 123 8.23 -5.50 -13.19
CA ALA A 123 8.80 -4.82 -12.04
C ALA A 123 7.74 -4.03 -11.24
N VAL A 124 6.86 -3.31 -11.93
CA VAL A 124 5.75 -2.59 -11.30
C VAL A 124 4.78 -3.57 -10.63
N GLU A 125 4.43 -4.67 -11.31
CA GLU A 125 3.55 -5.70 -10.77
C GLU A 125 4.14 -6.34 -9.50
N GLN A 126 5.40 -6.77 -9.55
CA GLN A 126 6.09 -7.34 -8.39
C GLN A 126 6.05 -6.37 -7.20
N LYS A 127 6.39 -5.10 -7.43
CA LYS A 127 6.40 -4.10 -6.36
C LYS A 127 5.00 -3.77 -5.86
N THR A 128 4.00 -3.81 -6.74
CA THR A 128 2.58 -3.64 -6.39
C THR A 128 2.12 -4.76 -5.47
N GLU A 129 2.51 -6.01 -5.70
CA GLU A 129 2.17 -7.13 -4.81
C GLU A 129 2.86 -7.02 -3.45
N GLU A 130 4.13 -6.59 -3.41
CA GLU A 130 4.81 -6.24 -2.14
C GLU A 130 4.04 -5.14 -1.37
N TYR A 131 3.57 -4.12 -2.07
CA TYR A 131 2.80 -3.04 -1.45
C TYR A 131 1.40 -3.49 -1.04
N LYS A 132 0.72 -4.36 -1.79
CA LYS A 132 -0.55 -4.94 -1.36
C LYS A 132 -0.38 -5.78 -0.09
N ALA A 133 0.71 -6.53 0.02
CA ALA A 133 1.01 -7.30 1.22
C ALA A 133 1.20 -6.42 2.47
N LYS A 134 1.66 -5.16 2.31
CA LYS A 134 1.87 -4.22 3.42
C LYS A 134 0.70 -3.25 3.64
N TYR A 135 0.24 -2.63 2.56
CA TYR A 135 -0.65 -1.47 2.50
C TYR A 135 -1.97 -1.77 1.76
N GLY A 136 -2.15 -3.00 1.24
CA GLY A 136 -3.39 -3.44 0.59
C GLY A 136 -4.54 -3.65 1.58
N SER A 137 -5.71 -3.98 1.04
CA SER A 137 -6.95 -4.00 1.81
C SER A 137 -6.94 -5.03 2.94
N GLN A 138 -6.45 -6.24 2.64
CA GLN A 138 -6.32 -7.32 3.62
C GLN A 138 -5.30 -6.96 4.71
N ALA A 139 -4.15 -6.41 4.31
CA ALA A 139 -3.10 -6.04 5.24
C ALA A 139 -3.56 -4.92 6.19
N GLN A 140 -4.39 -4.01 5.72
CA GLN A 140 -4.78 -2.81 6.45
C GLN A 140 -6.22 -2.82 6.96
N PHE A 141 -6.83 -3.99 7.23
CA PHE A 141 -8.16 -4.04 7.84
C PHE A 141 -9.22 -3.23 7.08
N VAL A 142 -9.20 -3.29 5.74
CA VAL A 142 -10.14 -2.61 4.84
C VAL A 142 -11.11 -3.64 4.27
N SER A 143 -12.41 -3.33 4.33
CA SER A 143 -13.46 -4.14 3.73
C SER A 143 -13.84 -3.58 2.36
N CYS A 144 -13.68 -4.39 1.33
CA CYS A 144 -14.14 -4.10 -0.03
C CYS A 144 -15.37 -4.93 -0.38
N ARG A 145 -16.48 -4.28 -0.75
CA ARG A 145 -17.74 -4.97 -1.10
C ARG A 145 -18.61 -4.15 -2.04
N MET A 146 -19.56 -4.81 -2.71
CA MET A 146 -20.59 -4.15 -3.51
C MET A 146 -21.64 -3.50 -2.60
N GLN A 147 -21.72 -2.18 -2.62
CA GLN A 147 -22.61 -1.37 -1.79
C GLN A 147 -23.55 -0.54 -2.66
N GLN A 148 -24.71 -0.16 -2.13
CA GLN A 148 -25.55 0.84 -2.80
C GLN A 148 -24.84 2.19 -2.80
N GLU A 149 -24.89 2.90 -3.93
CA GLU A 149 -24.24 4.20 -4.04
C GLU A 149 -24.98 5.27 -3.25
N LYS A 150 -26.31 5.29 -3.36
CA LYS A 150 -27.21 6.24 -2.71
C LYS A 150 -28.41 5.49 -2.17
N THR A 151 -28.91 5.93 -1.01
CA THR A 151 -30.15 5.43 -0.44
C THR A 151 -31.29 5.54 -1.46
N GLY A 152 -32.00 4.44 -1.70
CA GLY A 152 -33.10 4.38 -2.68
C GLY A 152 -32.68 4.17 -4.15
N SER A 153 -31.37 4.08 -4.45
CA SER A 153 -30.88 3.71 -5.77
C SER A 153 -30.59 2.22 -5.87
N ASN A 154 -30.89 1.62 -7.03
CA ASN A 154 -30.46 0.26 -7.36
C ASN A 154 -29.00 0.21 -7.86
N LEU A 155 -28.36 1.37 -8.06
CA LEU A 155 -26.97 1.46 -8.47
C LEU A 155 -26.07 0.92 -7.35
N ARG A 156 -25.36 -0.17 -7.66
CA ARG A 156 -24.37 -0.76 -6.76
C ARG A 156 -22.97 -0.49 -7.28
N VAL A 157 -22.11 -0.06 -6.38
CA VAL A 157 -20.72 0.28 -6.66
C VAL A 157 -19.82 -0.47 -5.70
N HIS A 158 -18.64 -0.87 -6.18
CA HIS A 158 -17.65 -1.51 -5.34
C HIS A 158 -16.95 -0.44 -4.49
N ARG A 159 -17.01 -0.56 -3.17
CA ARG A 159 -16.32 0.36 -2.26
C ARG A 159 -15.49 -0.39 -1.23
N CYS A 160 -14.24 0.04 -1.10
CA CYS A 160 -13.35 -0.28 0.00
C CYS A 160 -13.45 0.79 1.09
N HIS A 161 -13.59 0.38 2.34
CA HIS A 161 -13.64 1.27 3.49
C HIS A 161 -12.93 0.63 4.68
N LYS A 162 -12.36 1.46 5.54
CA LYS A 162 -11.74 1.00 6.79
C LYS A 162 -12.80 0.31 7.66
N ILE A 163 -12.45 -0.85 8.23
CA ILE A 163 -13.33 -1.55 9.16
C ILE A 163 -13.31 -0.81 10.49
N LYS A 164 -14.50 -0.42 10.95
CA LYS A 164 -14.73 0.16 12.27
C LYS A 164 -15.28 -0.91 13.22
N ASP A 165 -14.84 -0.89 14.47
CA ASP A 165 -15.42 -1.71 15.51
C ASP A 165 -16.67 -1.05 16.15
N THR A 166 -17.22 -1.69 17.18
CA THR A 166 -18.44 -1.21 17.87
C THR A 166 -18.24 0.08 18.66
N SER A 167 -16.99 0.49 18.89
CA SER A 167 -16.62 1.71 19.61
C SER A 167 -16.19 2.83 18.66
N ASP A 168 -16.51 2.70 17.36
CA ASP A 168 -16.06 3.60 16.29
C ASP A 168 -14.52 3.74 16.27
N GLN A 169 -13.77 2.64 16.46
CA GLN A 169 -12.31 2.64 16.32
C GLN A 169 -11.88 1.87 15.07
N VAL A 170 -10.75 2.28 14.49
CA VAL A 170 -10.13 1.62 13.33
C VAL A 170 -8.75 1.09 13.69
N LYS A 171 -8.35 -0.01 13.06
CA LYS A 171 -7.01 -0.58 13.20
C LYS A 171 -6.14 -0.22 12.00
N VAL A 172 -4.90 0.19 12.24
CA VAL A 172 -3.90 0.41 11.19
C VAL A 172 -2.65 -0.38 11.52
N ARG A 173 -2.00 -0.97 10.50
CA ARG A 173 -0.69 -1.59 10.71
C ARG A 173 0.39 -0.63 10.23
N VAL A 174 1.26 -0.21 11.13
CA VAL A 174 2.40 0.65 10.83
C VAL A 174 3.65 -0.23 10.71
N TYR A 175 4.44 0.01 9.68
CA TYR A 175 5.72 -0.68 9.47
C TYR A 175 6.83 0.31 9.78
N SER A 176 7.84 -0.14 10.53
CA SER A 176 9.10 0.59 10.67
C SER A 176 9.72 0.79 9.29
N GLU A 177 10.22 2.00 9.00
CA GLU A 177 11.00 2.22 7.79
C GLU A 177 12.35 1.50 7.95
N GLU A 178 12.76 0.77 6.91
CA GLU A 178 14.06 0.08 6.84
C GLU A 178 15.18 1.07 6.52
#